data_AF-A0A653I276-F1
#
_entry.id   AF-A0A653I276-F1
#
_cell.length_a   1.000
_cell.length_b   1.000
_cell.length_c   1.000
_cell.angle_alpha   90.00
_cell.angle_beta   90.00
_cell.angle_gamma   90.00
#
_symmetry.space_group_name_H-M   'P 1'
#
loop_
_entity.id
_entity.type
_entity.pdbx_description
1 polymer ?
#
loop_
_entity_poly.entity_id
_entity_poly.type
_entity_poly.pdbx_seq_one_letter_code
_entity_poly.pdbx_strand_id
1 'polypeptide(L)'
;MAKTEVEEVLGAPINPELSEYAQKLRRNLLTFSAVYVFCWLTGVKLDPTSAFFGIKLIGLNEQQFSIGTMIINAYLLIHFGWYAWEAVMEWRIRLTGTKVAFQTGSTFGSEAADYPGEPRQSNLYFWWVGTEKRLQRTKSAVDDFQVRLKAIENELVEQNEHSPTVDRSGLIRNIGQVPSGLAEIRAHFDAIDRALNIGRVQESLKRFDGWFKLMLKSQNLRTISVDIALPLLTGIAATGLNAFSLFCQ
;
A
#
# COMPACT_ATOMS: atom_id res chain seq x y z
N MET A 1 7.89 -31.76 -7.49
CA MET A 1 6.78 -31.06 -6.81
C MET A 1 6.42 -29.85 -7.65
N ALA A 2 5.23 -29.82 -8.26
CA ALA A 2 4.74 -28.62 -8.92
C ALA A 2 4.53 -27.56 -7.83
N LYS A 3 5.17 -26.40 -7.97
CA LYS A 3 4.80 -25.24 -7.14
C LYS A 3 3.33 -24.97 -7.42
N THR A 4 2.54 -24.83 -6.36
CA THR A 4 1.14 -24.43 -6.51
C THR A 4 1.13 -23.05 -7.18
N GLU A 5 0.16 -22.77 -8.07
CA GLU A 5 0.00 -21.44 -8.69
C GLU A 5 0.02 -20.32 -7.63
N VAL A 6 -0.45 -20.62 -6.42
CA VAL A 6 -0.36 -19.78 -5.23
C VAL A 6 1.09 -19.44 -4.85
N GLU A 7 2.01 -20.40 -4.80
CA GLU A 7 3.43 -20.13 -4.52
C GLU A 7 4.12 -19.33 -5.63
N GLU A 8 3.70 -19.49 -6.88
CA GLU A 8 4.24 -18.76 -8.02
C GLU A 8 3.76 -17.30 -8.03
N VAL A 9 2.46 -17.08 -7.86
CA VAL A 9 1.85 -15.74 -7.76
C VAL A 9 2.31 -15.02 -6.49
N LEU A 10 2.46 -15.73 -5.37
CA LEU A 10 3.00 -15.17 -4.14
C LEU A 10 4.51 -14.94 -4.24
N GLY A 11 5.24 -15.69 -5.06
CA GLY A 11 6.70 -15.60 -5.20
C GLY A 11 7.19 -14.53 -6.18
N ALA A 12 6.36 -14.14 -7.14
CA ALA A 12 6.78 -13.27 -8.23
C ALA A 12 6.96 -11.81 -7.79
N PRO A 13 8.02 -11.12 -8.24
CA PRO A 13 8.19 -9.69 -8.01
C PRO A 13 7.06 -8.92 -8.70
N ILE A 14 6.27 -8.18 -7.91
CA ILE A 14 5.24 -7.29 -8.45
C ILE A 14 5.91 -5.99 -8.88
N ASN A 15 5.81 -5.66 -10.16
CA ASN A 15 6.29 -4.38 -10.69
C ASN A 15 5.30 -3.27 -10.30
N PRO A 16 5.70 -2.19 -9.62
CA PRO A 16 4.82 -1.06 -9.36
C PRO A 16 4.42 -0.41 -10.69
N GLU A 17 3.15 -0.56 -11.08
CA GLU A 17 2.62 0.13 -12.24
C GLU A 17 2.43 1.61 -11.93
N LEU A 18 3.07 2.47 -12.73
CA LEU A 18 2.82 3.91 -12.72
C LEU A 18 1.36 4.19 -13.06
N SER A 19 0.74 5.12 -12.34
CA SER A 19 -0.61 5.60 -12.66
C SER A 19 -0.69 6.09 -14.10
N GLU A 20 -1.88 6.01 -14.73
CA GLU A 20 -2.07 6.52 -16.08
C GLU A 20 -1.65 7.98 -16.22
N TYR A 21 -1.88 8.78 -15.17
CA TYR A 21 -1.43 10.17 -15.10
C TYR A 21 0.09 10.28 -15.14
N ALA A 22 0.82 9.52 -14.31
CA ALA A 22 2.29 9.51 -14.33
C ALA A 22 2.84 9.01 -15.67
N GLN A 23 2.16 8.08 -16.34
CA GLN A 23 2.52 7.64 -17.70
C GLN A 23 2.32 8.75 -18.74
N LYS A 24 1.22 9.52 -18.66
CA LYS A 24 0.99 10.70 -19.50
C LYS A 24 2.10 11.74 -19.29
N LEU A 25 2.44 12.00 -18.03
CA LEU A 25 3.51 12.93 -17.65
C LEU A 25 4.87 12.48 -18.20
N ARG A 26 5.20 11.19 -18.09
CA ARG A 26 6.41 10.59 -18.69
C ARG A 26 6.49 10.82 -20.19
N ARG A 27 5.40 10.57 -20.93
CA ARG A 27 5.36 10.77 -22.38
C ARG A 27 5.57 12.25 -22.73
N ASN A 28 4.90 13.15 -22.03
CA ASN A 28 5.07 14.58 -22.24
C ASN A 28 6.51 15.01 -21.97
N LEU A 29 7.10 14.60 -20.84
CA LEU A 29 8.49 14.89 -20.51
C LEU A 29 9.44 14.41 -21.62
N LEU A 30 9.28 13.17 -22.10
CA LEU A 30 10.10 12.63 -23.17
C LEU A 30 9.93 13.42 -24.48
N THR A 31 8.69 13.76 -24.86
CA THR A 31 8.43 14.53 -26.08
C THR A 31 9.03 15.93 -26.00
N PHE A 32 8.77 16.69 -24.93
CA PHE A 32 9.30 18.04 -24.78
C PHE A 32 10.83 18.06 -24.63
N SER A 33 11.40 17.05 -23.98
CA SER A 33 12.85 16.90 -23.89
C SER A 33 13.47 16.58 -25.25
N ALA A 34 12.87 15.67 -26.02
CA ALA A 34 13.33 15.32 -27.36
C ALA A 34 13.25 16.51 -28.33
N VAL A 35 12.15 17.25 -28.31
CA VAL A 35 12.00 18.48 -29.12
C VAL A 35 13.05 19.51 -28.73
N TYR A 36 13.27 19.74 -27.44
CA TYR A 36 14.28 20.69 -26.98
C TYR A 36 15.69 20.31 -27.42
N VAL A 37 16.08 19.04 -27.21
CA VAL A 37 17.40 18.52 -27.65
C VAL A 37 17.54 18.60 -29.17
N PHE A 38 16.49 18.25 -29.93
CA PHE A 38 16.51 18.34 -31.38
C PHE A 38 16.71 19.79 -31.87
N CYS A 39 15.93 20.74 -31.35
CA CYS A 39 16.08 22.15 -31.69
C CYS A 39 17.48 22.68 -31.35
N TRP A 40 18.01 22.27 -30.19
CA TRP A 40 19.35 22.66 -29.75
C TRP A 40 20.45 22.08 -30.66
N LEU A 41 20.37 20.79 -31.02
CA LEU A 41 21.37 20.12 -31.86
C LEU A 41 21.35 20.61 -33.32
N THR A 42 20.17 20.87 -33.87
CA THR A 42 20.00 21.25 -35.28
C THR A 42 20.19 22.74 -35.53
N GLY A 43 20.18 23.57 -34.48
CA GLY A 43 20.25 25.02 -34.61
C GLY A 43 19.05 25.59 -35.38
N VAL A 44 17.88 24.95 -35.29
CA VAL A 44 16.65 25.42 -35.95
C VAL A 44 16.34 26.82 -35.47
N LYS A 45 16.27 27.75 -36.43
CA LYS A 45 15.90 29.15 -36.20
C LYS A 45 14.41 29.35 -36.40
N LEU A 46 13.82 30.22 -35.59
CA LEU A 46 12.41 30.59 -35.75
C LEU A 46 12.28 31.60 -36.89
N ASP A 47 11.57 31.22 -37.94
CA ASP A 47 11.20 32.16 -38.99
C ASP A 47 10.04 33.04 -38.48
N PRO A 48 10.20 34.38 -38.38
CA PRO A 48 9.15 35.29 -37.91
C PRO A 48 7.90 35.29 -38.80
N THR A 49 7.99 34.79 -40.04
CA THR A 49 6.84 34.64 -40.94
C THR A 49 6.11 33.32 -40.78
N SER A 50 6.68 32.36 -40.04
CA SER A 50 6.07 31.05 -39.83
C SER A 50 4.79 31.16 -38.99
N ALA A 51 3.75 30.47 -39.44
CA ALA A 51 2.52 30.32 -38.70
C ALA A 51 2.53 28.97 -37.99
N PHE A 52 2.44 28.96 -36.66
CA PHE A 52 2.29 27.74 -35.89
C PHE A 52 0.79 27.52 -35.65
N PHE A 53 0.23 26.43 -36.18
CA PHE A 53 -1.23 26.16 -36.18
C PHE A 53 -2.07 27.35 -36.70
N GLY A 54 -1.57 28.06 -37.71
CA GLY A 54 -2.27 29.21 -38.29
C GLY A 54 -2.14 30.51 -37.49
N ILE A 55 -1.49 30.49 -36.33
CA ILE A 55 -1.19 31.69 -35.53
C ILE A 55 0.20 32.19 -35.91
N LYS A 56 0.28 33.44 -36.39
CA LYS A 56 1.57 34.11 -36.63
C LYS A 56 2.14 34.57 -35.28
N LEU A 57 3.32 34.05 -34.94
CA LEU A 57 4.01 34.36 -33.69
C LEU A 57 4.89 35.61 -33.87
N ILE A 58 4.25 36.78 -33.93
CA ILE A 58 4.97 38.05 -34.05
C ILE A 58 5.61 38.39 -32.70
N GLY A 59 6.92 38.63 -32.68
CA GLY A 59 7.66 39.06 -31.48
C GLY A 59 8.21 37.94 -30.60
N LEU A 60 8.03 36.67 -30.98
CA LEU A 60 8.64 35.55 -30.25
C LEU A 60 10.12 35.42 -30.63
N ASN A 61 11.01 35.71 -29.67
CA ASN A 61 12.45 35.52 -29.84
C ASN A 61 12.86 34.06 -29.55
N GLU A 62 13.88 33.55 -30.24
CA GLU A 62 14.51 32.24 -29.97
C GLU A 62 14.89 32.07 -28.49
N GLN A 63 15.39 33.14 -27.86
CA GLN A 63 15.72 33.11 -26.44
C GLN A 63 14.49 32.88 -25.56
N GLN A 64 13.36 33.54 -25.87
CA GLN A 64 12.12 33.38 -25.11
C GLN A 64 11.54 31.96 -25.29
N PHE A 65 11.58 31.43 -26.52
CA PHE A 65 11.17 30.07 -26.81
C PHE A 65 12.03 29.04 -26.05
N SER A 66 13.35 29.21 -26.06
CA SER A 66 14.28 28.35 -25.33
C SER A 66 14.04 28.38 -23.82
N ILE A 67 13.88 29.58 -23.23
CA ILE A 67 13.57 29.74 -21.80
C ILE A 67 12.23 29.11 -21.46
N GLY A 68 11.17 29.35 -22.25
CA GLY A 68 9.85 28.78 -22.02
C GLY A 68 9.86 27.24 -22.08
N THR A 69 10.52 26.67 -23.08
CA THR A 69 10.66 25.21 -23.22
C THR A 69 11.47 24.61 -22.07
N MET A 70 12.53 25.30 -21.62
CA MET A 70 13.33 24.89 -20.48
C MET A 70 12.50 24.88 -19.18
N ILE A 71 11.68 25.91 -18.95
CA ILE A 71 10.78 25.98 -17.77
C ILE A 71 9.76 24.83 -17.80
N ILE A 72 9.12 24.57 -18.94
CA ILE A 72 8.16 23.47 -19.10
C ILE A 72 8.84 22.12 -18.82
N ASN A 73 10.02 21.88 -19.40
CA ASN A 73 10.77 20.64 -19.16
C ASN A 73 11.19 20.48 -17.70
N ALA A 74 11.67 21.55 -17.05
CA ALA A 74 12.04 21.52 -15.64
C ALA A 74 10.83 21.17 -14.76
N TYR A 75 9.66 21.75 -15.03
CA TYR A 75 8.42 21.41 -14.34
C TYR A 75 8.04 19.94 -14.54
N LEU A 76 8.00 19.47 -15.80
CA LEU A 76 7.66 18.07 -16.11
C LEU A 76 8.62 17.09 -15.45
N LEU A 77 9.91 17.42 -15.39
CA LEU A 77 10.96 16.60 -14.77
C LEU A 77 10.78 16.50 -13.27
N ILE A 78 10.59 17.63 -12.58
CA ILE A 78 10.35 17.66 -11.12
C ILE A 78 9.09 16.88 -10.79
N HIS A 79 8.01 17.12 -11.54
CA HIS A 79 6.73 16.47 -11.31
C HIS A 79 6.82 14.95 -11.54
N PHE A 80 7.43 14.51 -12.65
CA PHE A 80 7.60 13.09 -12.92
C PHE A 80 8.54 12.42 -11.92
N GLY A 81 9.64 13.10 -11.54
CA GLY A 81 10.56 12.64 -10.51
C GLY A 81 9.86 12.40 -9.17
N TRP A 82 8.92 13.26 -8.79
CA TRP A 82 8.12 13.09 -7.59
C TRP A 82 7.21 11.86 -7.65
N TYR A 83 6.53 11.62 -8.78
CA TYR A 83 5.74 10.40 -8.97
C TYR A 83 6.60 9.13 -8.99
N ALA A 84 7.77 9.18 -9.62
CA ALA A 84 8.70 8.06 -9.61
C ALA A 84 9.18 7.74 -8.19
N TRP A 85 9.48 8.77 -7.39
CA TRP A 85 9.80 8.62 -5.98
C TRP A 85 8.67 7.98 -5.17
N GLU A 86 7.42 8.42 -5.37
CA GLU A 86 6.24 7.83 -4.74
C GLU A 86 6.06 6.36 -5.13
N ALA A 87 6.24 6.01 -6.42
CA ALA A 87 6.17 4.63 -6.87
C ALA A 87 7.25 3.74 -6.23
N VAL A 88 8.47 4.27 -6.03
CA VAL A 88 9.54 3.57 -5.32
C VAL A 88 9.20 3.40 -3.83
N MET A 89 8.61 4.41 -3.19
CA MET A 89 8.16 4.32 -1.79
C MET A 89 7.03 3.30 -1.64
N GLU A 90 6.06 3.30 -2.55
CA GLU A 90 4.97 2.33 -2.57
C GLU A 90 5.52 0.90 -2.74
N TRP A 91 6.43 0.69 -3.69
CA TRP A 91 7.11 -0.58 -3.88
C TRP A 91 7.86 -1.02 -2.62
N ARG A 92 8.58 -0.11 -1.97
CA ARG A 92 9.28 -0.39 -0.71
C ARG A 92 8.30 -0.80 0.40
N ILE A 93 7.20 -0.08 0.56
CA ILE A 93 6.16 -0.36 1.56
C ILE A 93 5.55 -1.74 1.30
N ARG A 94 5.31 -2.11 0.04
CA ARG A 94 4.85 -3.44 -0.36
C ARG A 94 5.86 -4.53 -0.07
N LEU A 95 7.16 -4.30 -0.32
CA LEU A 95 8.21 -5.26 0.03
C LEU A 95 8.30 -5.52 1.54
N THR A 96 7.95 -4.53 2.36
CA THR A 96 7.85 -4.67 3.82
C THR A 96 6.48 -5.17 4.30
N GLY A 97 5.52 -5.34 3.39
CA GLY A 97 4.18 -5.87 3.65
C GLY A 97 4.16 -7.40 3.69
N THR A 98 3.24 -7.97 4.46
CA THR A 98 2.84 -9.38 4.28
C THR A 98 2.10 -9.53 2.97
N LYS A 99 2.47 -10.55 2.18
CA LYS A 99 1.99 -10.73 0.80
C LYS A 99 0.46 -10.83 0.74
N VAL A 100 -0.11 -10.22 -0.30
CA VAL A 100 -1.54 -10.26 -0.64
C VAL A 100 -1.95 -11.72 -0.86
N ALA A 101 -2.89 -12.23 -0.08
CA ALA A 101 -3.54 -13.51 -0.38
C ALA A 101 -4.54 -13.28 -1.52
N PHE A 102 -4.16 -13.61 -2.76
CA PHE A 102 -5.08 -13.50 -3.89
C PHE A 102 -6.20 -14.55 -3.81
N GLN A 103 -7.42 -14.13 -4.12
CA GLN A 103 -8.65 -14.92 -4.12
C GLN A 103 -8.66 -15.89 -5.31
N THR A 104 -8.27 -17.15 -5.10
CA THR A 104 -8.34 -18.21 -6.14
C THR A 104 -9.55 -19.14 -5.99
N GLY A 105 -10.49 -18.87 -5.08
CA GLY A 105 -11.70 -19.70 -4.94
C GLY A 105 -12.78 -19.08 -4.06
N SER A 106 -14.03 -19.46 -4.37
CA SER A 106 -15.28 -19.25 -3.64
C SER A 106 -15.18 -18.48 -2.31
N THR A 107 -15.71 -17.27 -2.30
CA THR A 107 -15.89 -16.37 -1.16
C THR A 107 -16.74 -16.96 -0.02
N PHE A 108 -17.29 -18.17 -0.18
CA PHE A 108 -18.18 -18.80 0.78
C PHE A 108 -17.49 -19.68 1.84
N GLY A 109 -16.18 -19.97 1.69
CA GLY A 109 -15.55 -21.01 2.52
C GLY A 109 -14.59 -20.54 3.62
N SER A 110 -14.15 -19.28 3.63
CA SER A 110 -13.04 -18.85 4.47
C SER A 110 -13.26 -17.46 5.07
N GLU A 111 -13.78 -17.40 6.31
CA GLU A 111 -13.71 -16.22 7.19
C GLU A 111 -12.26 -15.88 7.63
N ALA A 112 -11.27 -16.68 7.19
CA ALA A 112 -9.89 -16.68 7.66
C ALA A 112 -8.88 -15.98 6.73
N ALA A 113 -9.31 -15.25 5.70
CA ALA A 113 -8.41 -14.44 4.86
C ALA A 113 -8.77 -12.96 4.93
N ASP A 114 -7.74 -12.11 4.99
CA ASP A 114 -7.87 -10.65 4.98
C ASP A 114 -8.04 -10.22 3.53
N TYR A 115 -9.25 -9.81 3.17
CA TYR A 115 -9.58 -9.37 1.82
C TYR A 115 -9.85 -7.86 1.85
N PRO A 116 -8.83 -6.99 1.71
CA PRO A 116 -9.12 -5.61 1.41
C PRO A 116 -9.77 -5.54 0.02
N GLY A 117 -10.81 -4.73 -0.14
CA GLY A 117 -11.52 -4.57 -1.42
C GLY A 117 -10.63 -4.08 -2.58
N GLU A 118 -9.43 -3.57 -2.26
CA GLU A 118 -8.38 -3.26 -3.21
C GLU A 118 -7.08 -4.02 -2.87
N PRO A 119 -6.49 -4.78 -3.81
CA PRO A 119 -5.21 -5.47 -3.61
C PRO A 119 -4.07 -4.54 -3.18
N ARG A 120 -4.16 -3.24 -3.53
CA ARG A 120 -3.20 -2.20 -3.15
C ARG A 120 -3.18 -1.89 -1.65
N GLN A 121 -4.23 -2.26 -0.91
CA GLN A 121 -4.36 -1.98 0.52
C GLN A 121 -3.91 -3.15 1.41
N SER A 122 -3.50 -4.28 0.82
CA SER A 122 -2.86 -5.38 1.55
C SER A 122 -1.45 -4.97 1.98
N ASN A 123 -1.34 -4.53 3.21
CA ASN A 123 -0.07 -4.18 3.83
C ASN A 123 0.08 -4.89 5.18
N LEU A 124 1.29 -4.82 5.76
CA LEU A 124 1.59 -5.45 7.06
C LEU A 124 0.63 -5.00 8.16
N TYR A 125 0.19 -3.74 8.13
CA TYR A 125 -0.74 -3.19 9.10
C TYR A 125 -2.11 -3.87 9.03
N PHE A 126 -2.66 -4.06 7.82
CA PHE A 126 -3.95 -4.74 7.63
C PHE A 126 -3.87 -6.18 8.16
N TRP A 127 -2.85 -6.93 7.73
CA TRP A 127 -2.61 -8.29 8.20
C TRP A 127 -2.42 -8.36 9.72
N TRP A 128 -1.69 -7.42 10.30
CA TRP A 128 -1.45 -7.37 11.74
C TRP A 128 -2.74 -7.20 12.52
N VAL A 129 -3.56 -6.20 12.13
CA VAL A 129 -4.85 -5.93 12.78
C VAL A 129 -5.81 -7.11 12.63
N GLY A 130 -5.83 -7.77 11.46
CA GLY A 130 -6.62 -8.98 11.23
C GLY A 130 -6.14 -10.16 12.07
N THR A 131 -4.84 -10.37 12.14
CA THR A 131 -4.21 -11.49 12.88
C THR A 131 -4.35 -11.32 14.38
N GLU A 132 -4.16 -10.10 14.91
CA GLU A 132 -4.32 -9.80 16.34
C GLU A 132 -5.73 -10.12 16.83
N LYS A 133 -6.76 -9.65 16.10
CA LYS A 133 -8.17 -9.92 16.45
C LYS A 133 -8.50 -11.41 16.43
N ARG A 134 -7.94 -12.15 15.47
CA ARG A 134 -8.14 -13.61 15.38
C ARG A 134 -7.46 -14.33 16.53
N LEU A 135 -6.21 -13.98 16.83
CA LEU A 135 -5.46 -14.55 17.95
C LEU A 135 -6.21 -14.36 19.27
N GLN A 136 -6.75 -13.16 19.49
CA GLN A 136 -7.58 -12.85 20.66
C GLN A 136 -8.86 -13.70 20.71
N ARG A 137 -9.62 -13.79 19.60
CA ARG A 137 -10.84 -14.62 19.54
C ARG A 137 -10.57 -16.09 19.80
N THR A 138 -9.52 -16.65 19.19
CA THR A 138 -9.19 -18.06 19.39
C THR A 138 -8.69 -18.31 20.81
N LYS A 139 -7.91 -17.40 21.39
CA LYS A 139 -7.51 -17.48 22.80
C LYS A 139 -8.72 -17.50 23.74
N SER A 140 -9.68 -16.59 23.55
CA SER A 140 -10.92 -16.58 24.33
C SER A 140 -11.75 -17.86 24.16
N ALA A 141 -11.84 -18.40 22.94
CA ALA A 141 -12.55 -19.65 22.69
C ALA A 141 -11.89 -20.86 23.39
N VAL A 142 -10.56 -20.89 23.46
CA VAL A 142 -9.82 -21.92 24.21
C VAL A 142 -10.07 -21.79 25.71
N ASP A 143 -10.04 -20.56 26.25
CA ASP A 143 -10.33 -20.31 27.67
C ASP A 143 -11.78 -20.71 28.03
N ASP A 144 -12.77 -20.35 27.20
CA ASP A 144 -14.18 -20.73 27.36
C ASP A 144 -14.39 -22.24 27.31
N PHE A 145 -13.72 -22.92 26.37
CA PHE A 145 -13.79 -24.36 26.25
C PHE A 145 -13.20 -25.06 27.48
N GLN A 146 -12.10 -24.54 28.03
CA GLN A 146 -11.51 -25.05 29.27
C GLN A 146 -12.46 -24.91 30.48
N VAL A 147 -13.19 -23.80 30.58
CA VAL A 147 -14.20 -23.60 31.64
C VAL A 147 -15.34 -24.62 31.51
N ARG A 148 -15.86 -24.82 30.29
CA ARG A 148 -16.92 -25.80 30.02
C ARG A 148 -16.47 -27.23 30.33
N LEU A 149 -15.22 -27.55 30.02
CA LEU A 149 -14.67 -28.88 30.26
C LEU A 149 -14.54 -29.20 31.75
N LYS A 150 -14.11 -28.22 32.55
CA LYS A 150 -14.09 -28.34 34.02
C LYS A 150 -15.49 -28.50 34.62
N ALA A 151 -16.49 -27.81 34.07
CA ALA A 151 -17.88 -27.97 34.51
C ALA A 151 -18.39 -29.40 34.25
N ILE A 152 -18.14 -29.93 33.06
CA ILE A 152 -18.50 -31.33 32.71
C ILE A 152 -17.76 -32.33 33.60
N GLU A 153 -16.48 -32.11 33.87
CA GLU A 153 -15.70 -32.96 34.77
C GLU A 153 -16.30 -32.99 36.18
N ASN A 154 -16.65 -31.83 36.75
CA ASN A 154 -17.29 -31.74 38.06
C ASN A 154 -18.65 -32.44 38.09
N GLU A 155 -19.50 -32.23 37.07
CA GLU A 155 -20.81 -32.90 36.96
C GLU A 155 -20.67 -34.42 36.89
N LEU A 156 -19.66 -34.93 36.16
CA LEU A 156 -19.39 -36.37 36.06
C LEU A 156 -18.90 -36.95 37.39
N VAL A 157 -18.09 -36.21 38.16
CA VAL A 157 -17.65 -36.61 39.49
C VAL A 157 -18.83 -36.69 40.45
N GLU A 158 -19.67 -35.66 40.51
CA GLU A 158 -20.87 -35.63 41.36
C GLU A 158 -21.87 -36.76 41.02
N GLN A 159 -22.07 -37.05 39.73
CA GLN A 159 -22.93 -38.15 39.29
C GLN A 159 -22.36 -39.54 39.60
N ASN A 160 -21.03 -39.68 39.66
CA ASN A 160 -20.40 -40.96 39.98
C ASN A 160 -20.55 -41.34 41.46
N GLU A 161 -20.61 -40.36 42.36
CA GLU A 161 -20.91 -40.59 43.78
C GLU A 161 -22.33 -41.14 44.01
N HIS A 162 -23.27 -40.85 43.11
CA HIS A 162 -24.68 -41.19 43.27
C HIS A 162 -25.14 -42.48 42.55
N SER A 163 -24.41 -43.02 41.55
CA SER A 163 -24.78 -44.29 40.89
C SER A 163 -23.61 -44.98 40.15
N PRO A 164 -23.10 -46.13 40.65
CA PRO A 164 -21.85 -46.74 40.15
C PRO A 164 -22.00 -47.74 38.98
N THR A 165 -23.10 -47.77 38.24
CA THR A 165 -23.47 -48.93 37.39
C THR A 165 -23.10 -48.85 35.90
N VAL A 166 -22.54 -47.76 35.38
CA VAL A 166 -22.18 -47.62 33.96
C VAL A 166 -20.66 -47.56 33.80
N ASP A 167 -20.10 -48.24 32.77
CA ASP A 167 -18.67 -48.22 32.40
C ASP A 167 -18.23 -46.82 31.91
N ARG A 168 -18.18 -45.88 32.87
CA ARG A 168 -17.79 -44.48 32.70
C ARG A 168 -16.27 -44.29 32.80
N SER A 169 -15.55 -45.37 33.12
CA SER A 169 -14.10 -45.37 33.26
C SER A 169 -13.38 -44.95 31.96
N GLY A 170 -13.88 -45.41 30.80
CA GLY A 170 -13.38 -45.00 29.48
C GLY A 170 -13.70 -43.54 29.12
N LEU A 171 -14.86 -43.03 29.54
CA LEU A 171 -15.29 -41.66 29.30
C LEU A 171 -14.46 -40.66 30.12
N ILE A 172 -14.21 -40.97 31.40
CA ILE A 172 -13.34 -40.19 32.29
C ILE A 172 -11.90 -40.18 31.75
N ARG A 173 -11.41 -41.31 31.23
CA ARG A 173 -10.06 -41.41 30.66
C ARG A 173 -9.89 -40.58 29.39
N ASN A 174 -10.90 -40.55 28.51
CA ASN A 174 -10.88 -39.75 27.29
C ASN A 174 -11.01 -38.24 27.58
N ILE A 175 -11.86 -37.87 28.55
CA ILE A 175 -11.99 -36.48 29.02
C ILE A 175 -10.69 -36.01 29.67
N GLY A 176 -10.01 -36.87 30.42
CA GLY A 176 -8.72 -36.56 31.06
C GLY A 176 -7.57 -36.23 30.09
N GLN A 177 -7.67 -36.59 28.80
CA GLN A 177 -6.68 -36.23 27.77
C GLN A 177 -6.91 -34.85 27.13
N VAL A 178 -8.12 -34.30 27.26
CA VAL A 178 -8.46 -33.00 26.66
C VAL A 178 -7.74 -31.82 27.35
N PRO A 179 -7.59 -31.78 28.69
CA PRO A 179 -6.81 -30.75 29.37
C PRO A 179 -5.36 -30.64 28.89
N SER A 180 -4.69 -31.77 28.59
CA SER A 180 -3.31 -31.75 28.09
C SER A 180 -3.23 -31.18 26.67
N GLY A 181 -4.17 -31.50 25.80
CA GLY A 181 -4.24 -30.91 24.46
C GLY A 181 -4.53 -29.40 24.49
N LEU A 182 -5.41 -28.96 25.40
CA LEU A 182 -5.66 -27.52 25.62
C LEU A 182 -4.44 -26.79 26.18
N ALA A 183 -3.71 -27.42 27.10
CA ALA A 183 -2.47 -26.86 27.63
C ALA A 183 -1.40 -26.71 26.54
N GLU A 184 -1.29 -27.67 25.62
CA GLU A 184 -0.40 -27.60 24.46
C GLU A 184 -0.81 -26.47 23.50
N ILE A 185 -2.10 -26.37 23.16
CA ILE A 185 -2.64 -25.28 22.33
C ILE A 185 -2.34 -23.91 22.96
N ARG A 186 -2.55 -23.77 24.28
CA ARG A 186 -2.24 -22.55 25.02
C ARG A 186 -0.74 -22.22 25.00
N ALA A 187 0.12 -23.23 25.16
CA ALA A 187 1.57 -23.05 25.06
C ALA A 187 1.99 -22.59 23.66
N HIS A 188 1.34 -23.08 22.60
CA HIS A 188 1.53 -22.57 21.24
C HIS A 188 1.07 -21.12 21.09
N PHE A 189 -0.08 -20.74 21.67
CA PHE A 189 -0.53 -19.34 21.69
C PHE A 189 0.46 -18.43 22.42
N ASP A 190 0.97 -18.85 23.58
CA ASP A 190 1.96 -18.08 24.33
C ASP A 190 3.31 -18.01 23.61
N ALA A 191 3.68 -19.04 22.83
CA ALA A 191 4.85 -19.01 21.97
C ALA A 191 4.67 -18.04 20.79
N ILE A 192 3.49 -18.03 20.16
CA ILE A 192 3.14 -17.09 19.08
C ILE A 192 3.11 -15.66 19.64
N ASP A 193 2.44 -15.42 20.76
CA ASP A 193 2.36 -14.11 21.41
C ASP A 193 3.77 -13.61 21.78
N ARG A 194 4.62 -14.46 22.35
CA ARG A 194 6.03 -14.12 22.59
C ARG A 194 6.75 -13.80 21.30
N ALA A 195 6.60 -14.60 20.24
CA ALA A 195 7.24 -14.39 18.95
C ALA A 195 6.81 -13.08 18.27
N LEU A 196 5.53 -12.73 18.39
CA LEU A 196 4.94 -11.48 17.91
C LEU A 196 5.38 -10.28 18.75
N ASN A 197 5.56 -10.47 20.06
CA ASN A 197 6.06 -9.46 21.00
C ASN A 197 7.60 -9.37 21.04
N ILE A 198 8.34 -10.18 20.25
CA ILE A 198 9.78 -9.97 20.09
C ILE A 198 9.97 -8.58 19.49
N GLY A 199 10.80 -7.75 20.14
CA GLY A 199 11.04 -6.36 19.74
C GLY A 199 11.39 -6.17 18.24
N ARG A 200 11.85 -7.23 17.55
CA ARG A 200 12.06 -7.23 16.11
C ARG A 200 10.79 -6.92 15.29
N VAL A 201 9.64 -7.47 15.65
CA VAL A 201 8.38 -7.25 14.91
C VAL A 201 7.90 -5.82 15.13
N GLN A 202 7.93 -5.35 16.39
CA GLN A 202 7.58 -3.98 16.75
C GLN A 202 8.50 -2.96 16.07
N GLU A 203 9.81 -3.21 16.02
CA GLU A 203 10.75 -2.34 15.30
C GLU A 203 10.53 -2.36 13.78
N SER A 204 10.15 -3.51 13.22
CA SER A 204 9.77 -3.60 11.80
C SER A 204 8.50 -2.79 11.50
N LEU A 205 7.48 -2.89 12.36
CA LEU A 205 6.24 -2.11 12.27
C LEU A 205 6.52 -0.61 12.42
N LYS A 206 7.35 -0.22 13.36
CA LYS A 206 7.75 1.18 13.56
C LYS A 206 8.48 1.75 12.35
N ARG A 207 9.37 0.97 11.72
CA ARG A 207 10.03 1.36 10.47
C ARG A 207 9.02 1.48 9.33
N PHE A 208 8.13 0.51 9.19
CA PHE A 208 7.05 0.53 8.20
C PHE A 208 6.20 1.79 8.35
N ASP A 209 5.73 2.10 9.56
CA ASP A 209 4.94 3.30 9.88
C ASP A 209 5.68 4.59 9.55
N GLY A 210 6.99 4.64 9.82
CA GLY A 210 7.83 5.78 9.46
C GLY A 210 7.83 6.03 7.96
N TRP A 211 8.05 4.99 7.15
CA TRP A 211 8.02 5.09 5.68
C TRP A 211 6.62 5.41 5.15
N PHE A 212 5.58 4.78 5.71
CA PHE A 212 4.20 5.01 5.30
C PHE A 212 3.77 6.47 5.59
N LYS A 213 4.09 7.00 6.77
CA LYS A 213 3.85 8.41 7.11
C LYS A 213 4.62 9.36 6.19
N LEU A 214 5.87 9.02 5.85
CA LEU A 214 6.67 9.81 4.91
C LEU A 214 6.05 9.82 3.52
N MET A 215 5.57 8.68 3.03
CA MET A 215 4.87 8.57 1.75
C MET A 215 3.60 9.43 1.73
N LEU A 216 2.76 9.34 2.77
CA LEU A 216 1.54 10.15 2.87
C LEU A 216 1.83 11.66 2.90
N LYS A 217 2.85 12.07 3.69
CA LYS A 217 3.31 13.46 3.72
C LYS A 217 3.81 13.93 2.35
N SER A 218 4.57 13.10 1.66
CA SER A 218 5.05 13.38 0.29
C SER A 218 3.90 13.56 -0.68
N GLN A 219 2.92 12.66 -0.68
CA GLN A 219 1.74 12.72 -1.56
C GLN A 219 0.91 13.98 -1.33
N ASN A 220 0.65 14.31 -0.06
CA ASN A 220 -0.07 15.53 0.30
C ASN A 220 0.72 16.78 -0.11
N LEU A 221 2.04 16.80 0.13
CA LEU A 221 2.90 17.92 -0.25
C LEU A 221 2.93 18.10 -1.77
N ARG A 222 3.09 17.02 -2.55
CA ARG A 222 3.06 17.05 -4.01
C ARG A 222 1.74 17.61 -4.52
N THR A 223 0.63 17.12 -3.99
CA THR A 223 -0.72 17.55 -4.39
C THR A 223 -0.92 19.04 -4.12
N ILE A 224 -0.53 19.52 -2.93
CA ILE A 224 -0.68 20.94 -2.59
C ILE A 224 0.26 21.82 -3.42
N SER A 225 1.54 21.45 -3.52
CA SER A 225 2.56 22.30 -4.14
C SER A 225 2.51 22.26 -5.67
N VAL A 226 2.51 21.06 -6.25
CA VAL A 226 2.67 20.86 -7.70
C VAL A 226 1.33 20.85 -8.42
N ASP A 227 0.31 20.18 -7.86
CA ASP A 227 -0.98 20.04 -8.56
C ASP A 227 -1.89 21.26 -8.36
N ILE A 228 -1.80 21.94 -7.21
CA ILE A 228 -2.70 23.05 -6.86
C ILE A 228 -1.97 24.40 -6.90
N ALA A 229 -0.95 24.59 -6.06
CA ALA A 229 -0.34 25.90 -5.87
C ALA A 229 0.35 26.41 -7.13
N LEU A 230 1.15 25.58 -7.81
CA LEU A 230 1.88 26.01 -8.99
C LEU A 230 0.95 26.43 -10.16
N PRO A 231 -0.07 25.66 -10.58
CA PRO A 231 -1.02 26.10 -11.62
C PRO A 231 -1.78 27.37 -11.22
N LEU A 232 -2.18 27.48 -9.94
CA LEU A 232 -2.88 28.65 -9.45
C LEU A 232 -2.00 29.91 -9.50
N LEU A 233 -0.77 29.83 -9.00
CA LEU A 233 0.17 30.94 -8.98
C LEU A 233 0.56 31.37 -10.39
N THR A 234 0.82 30.42 -11.29
CA THR A 234 1.13 30.73 -12.70
C THR A 234 -0.06 31.36 -13.42
N GLY A 235 -1.29 30.90 -13.16
CA GLY A 235 -2.51 31.50 -13.70
C GLY A 235 -2.77 32.93 -13.20
N ILE A 236 -2.58 33.17 -11.90
CA ILE A 236 -2.68 34.52 -11.31
C ILE A 236 -1.61 35.44 -11.90
N ALA A 237 -0.35 34.99 -11.96
CA ALA A 237 0.75 35.78 -12.51
C ALA A 237 0.50 36.14 -13.99
N ALA A 238 0.07 35.18 -14.81
CA ALA A 238 -0.26 35.42 -16.21
C ALA A 238 -1.40 36.44 -16.38
N THR A 239 -2.46 36.31 -15.58
CA THR A 239 -3.60 37.25 -15.61
C THR A 239 -3.18 38.65 -15.17
N GLY A 240 -2.38 38.75 -14.11
CA GLY A 240 -1.87 40.02 -13.60
C GLY A 240 -0.96 40.74 -14.60
N LEU A 241 -0.06 40.01 -15.25
CA LEU A 241 0.80 40.56 -16.32
C LEU A 241 -0.02 41.06 -17.51
N ASN A 242 -1.03 40.31 -17.94
CA ASN A 242 -1.92 40.72 -19.01
C ASN A 242 -2.71 42.00 -18.63
N ALA A 243 -3.30 42.05 -17.43
CA ALA A 243 -4.01 43.22 -16.97
C ALA A 243 -3.10 44.46 -16.93
N PHE A 244 -1.90 44.33 -16.36
CA PHE A 244 -0.91 45.41 -16.32
C PHE A 244 -0.55 45.91 -17.73
N SER A 245 -0.35 45.00 -18.69
CA SER A 245 -0.03 45.37 -20.07
C SER A 245 -1.13 46.17 -20.76
N LEU A 246 -2.41 45.94 -20.41
CA LEU A 246 -3.55 46.68 -20.96
C LEU A 246 -3.68 48.10 -20.37
N PHE A 247 -3.22 48.33 -19.14
CA PHE A 247 -3.29 49.65 -18.50
C PHE A 247 -2.13 50.59 -18.87
N CYS A 248 -1.02 50.04 -19.37
CA CYS A 248 0.16 50.81 -19.74
C CYS A 248 0.23 51.19 -21.24
N GLN A 249 -0.77 50.78 -22.04
CA GLN A 249 -0.95 51.21 -23.43
C GLN A 249 -1.92 52.39 -23.49
#